data_AF-A0A7X7KNW8-F1
#
_entry.id   AF-A0A7X7KNW8-F1
#
_cell.length_a   1.000
_cell.length_b   1.000
_cell.length_c   1.000
_cell.angle_alpha   90.00
_cell.angle_beta   90.00
_cell.angle_gamma   90.00
#
_symmetry.space_group_name_H-M   'P 1'
#
loop_
_entity.id
_entity.type
_entity.pdbx_description
1 polymer ?
#
loop_
_entity_poly.entity_id
_entity_poly.type
_entity_poly.pdbx_seq_one_letter_code
_entity_poly.pdbx_strand_id
1 'polypeptide(L)'
;QSAACAAAQAAVAAAAAAVGRCRDEVRRLGGMDSRLRCRHTADLVRRHEELERTASRREEILRSIESIETRVREAKARHDLEGRLAEYDEARAALEAQRGSGWQALAGQVSVETLTATLEDHASGVLQRAQESFAAITRGRYRLLAEAADGGAVLRARDGESGRLHDLDELSSGTRLQLLLAARLAFLAEREGEGPMLPLILDEVLGNSDDERAGTIMDIVIAAARQGRQVICFTAQSDELGKWQGRLQAAGVPWARHWLPAGVAAPPAVPVAAPAWAPEPVPVPRPGEGAADYAKRLRVPPLDPFETLPGSIHLAWIVDDPGQLHALLAAGYRTWGALSLLLSLESGAAALRAGAPALTDLDRDRLTARAEMLQHLLALLRQGRRRRVSRAELRASGTVSARFLPEVEALLEASGGDGRELLRRLGEGAVRGFRRRQFDALEAWLDEHGCRDDRPTLSLDGLRAHLHARAAGYLVDGRLRLADVDNLVAQAAGCLAGLEADAPRGTE
;
A
#
# COMPACT_ATOMS: atom_id res chain seq x y z
N GLN A 1 13.91 63.16 70.31
CA GLN A 1 15.19 62.99 71.05
C GLN A 1 16.03 64.28 71.17
N SER A 2 15.75 65.37 70.41
CA SER A 2 16.50 66.64 70.52
C SER A 2 16.27 67.40 71.84
N ALA A 3 15.06 67.32 72.42
CA ALA A 3 14.68 68.07 73.61
C ALA A 3 15.57 67.78 74.83
N ALA A 4 15.93 66.52 75.08
CA ALA A 4 16.80 66.16 76.21
C ALA A 4 18.27 66.53 75.97
N CYS A 5 18.72 66.68 74.71
CA CYS A 5 20.09 67.11 74.41
C CYS A 5 20.20 68.61 74.59
N ALA A 6 19.24 69.34 74.03
CA ALA A 6 19.07 70.76 74.25
C ALA A 6 18.93 71.08 75.75
N ALA A 7 18.19 70.27 76.52
CA ALA A 7 18.08 70.45 77.97
C ALA A 7 19.40 70.20 78.71
N ALA A 8 20.18 69.18 78.32
CA ALA A 8 21.47 68.90 78.93
C ALA A 8 22.53 69.96 78.57
N GLN A 9 22.60 70.37 77.31
CA GLN A 9 23.47 71.44 76.83
C GLN A 9 23.08 72.80 77.43
N ALA A 10 21.78 73.08 77.55
CA ALA A 10 21.28 74.25 78.26
C ALA A 10 21.61 74.20 79.76
N ALA A 11 21.55 73.03 80.39
CA ALA A 11 21.96 72.86 81.79
C ALA A 11 23.48 73.03 81.96
N VAL A 12 24.29 72.54 81.03
CA VAL A 12 25.75 72.75 80.99
C VAL A 12 26.05 74.24 80.80
N ALA A 13 25.38 74.92 79.87
CA ALA A 13 25.53 76.36 79.64
C ALA A 13 25.05 77.19 80.84
N ALA A 14 23.95 76.80 81.48
CA ALA A 14 23.44 77.44 82.68
C ALA A 14 24.39 77.25 83.87
N ALA A 15 24.97 76.06 84.04
CA ALA A 15 25.98 75.76 85.04
C ALA A 15 27.28 76.55 84.77
N ALA A 16 27.75 76.61 83.52
CA ALA A 16 28.91 77.42 83.12
C ALA A 16 28.68 78.91 83.39
N ALA A 17 27.50 79.42 83.04
CA ALA A 17 27.12 80.81 83.32
C ALA A 17 26.97 81.06 84.83
N ALA A 18 26.50 80.09 85.61
CA ALA A 18 26.44 80.19 87.07
C ALA A 18 27.83 80.15 87.71
N VAL A 19 28.77 79.33 87.20
CA VAL A 19 30.18 79.33 87.60
C VAL A 19 30.84 80.67 87.25
N GLY A 20 30.59 81.19 86.03
CA GLY A 20 31.06 82.50 85.59
C GLY A 20 30.54 83.63 86.47
N ARG A 21 29.22 83.69 86.70
CA ARG A 21 28.60 84.66 87.61
C ARG A 21 29.13 84.54 89.02
N CYS A 22 29.25 83.33 89.59
CA CYS A 22 29.86 83.15 90.92
C CYS A 22 31.31 83.64 90.94
N ARG A 23 32.09 83.40 89.90
CA ARG A 23 33.49 83.85 89.79
C ARG A 23 33.60 85.39 89.67
N ASP A 24 32.66 86.03 88.97
CA ASP A 24 32.59 87.48 88.82
C ASP A 24 32.01 88.19 90.06
N GLU A 25 31.01 87.61 90.72
CA GLU A 25 30.47 88.06 92.02
C GLU A 25 31.54 87.98 93.11
N VAL A 26 32.35 86.91 93.11
CA VAL A 26 33.52 86.73 94.00
C VAL A 26 34.58 87.79 93.77
N ARG A 27 34.78 88.27 92.53
CA ARG A 27 35.70 89.38 92.23
C ARG A 27 35.18 90.74 92.71
N ARG A 28 33.85 90.94 92.78
CA ARG A 28 33.24 92.22 93.19
C ARG A 28 33.08 92.37 94.71
N LEU A 29 32.89 91.29 95.46
CA LEU A 29 32.69 91.32 96.91
C LEU A 29 33.99 91.04 97.69
N GLY A 30 34.84 92.08 97.77
CA GLY A 30 36.16 92.06 98.42
C GLY A 30 36.18 92.01 99.96
N GLY A 31 35.23 91.37 100.65
CA GLY A 31 35.19 91.44 102.12
C GLY A 31 34.31 90.46 102.91
N MET A 32 34.17 89.19 102.50
CA MET A 32 33.51 88.16 103.34
C MET A 32 34.27 86.81 103.29
N ASP A 33 34.16 86.03 104.37
CA ASP A 33 35.02 84.89 104.75
C ASP A 33 35.29 83.83 103.65
N SER A 34 36.53 83.35 103.56
CA SER A 34 37.13 82.68 102.39
C SER A 34 36.84 81.17 102.30
N ARG A 35 36.50 80.51 103.41
CA ARG A 35 36.36 79.03 103.46
C ARG A 35 35.05 78.48 102.92
N LEU A 36 33.94 79.22 103.05
CA LEU A 36 32.64 78.85 102.46
C LEU A 36 32.63 79.04 100.92
N ARG A 37 33.44 79.98 100.41
CA ARG A 37 33.56 80.33 98.97
C ARG A 37 34.17 79.21 98.12
N CYS A 38 35.18 78.51 98.63
CA CYS A 38 35.87 77.47 97.87
C CYS A 38 35.07 76.16 97.76
N ARG A 39 34.27 75.79 98.77
CA ARG A 39 33.47 74.56 98.74
C ARG A 39 32.33 74.64 97.72
N HIS A 40 31.58 75.74 97.72
CA HIS A 40 30.42 75.90 96.84
C HIS A 40 30.81 76.09 95.36
N THR A 41 31.97 76.70 95.09
CA THR A 41 32.49 76.82 93.72
C THR A 41 33.13 75.52 93.23
N ALA A 42 33.85 74.79 94.09
CA ALA A 42 34.40 73.48 93.73
C ALA A 42 33.31 72.44 93.43
N ASP A 43 32.20 72.45 94.18
CA ASP A 43 31.07 71.53 93.91
C ASP A 43 30.34 71.86 92.61
N LEU A 44 30.20 73.13 92.26
CA LEU A 44 29.62 73.55 90.98
C LEU A 44 30.51 73.19 89.79
N VAL A 45 31.84 73.35 89.92
CA VAL A 45 32.80 72.94 88.88
C VAL A 45 32.76 71.42 88.67
N ARG A 46 32.75 70.64 89.75
CA ARG A 46 32.64 69.18 89.67
C ARG A 46 31.37 68.73 88.95
N ARG A 47 30.24 69.37 89.28
CA ARG A 47 28.94 69.05 88.67
C ARG A 47 28.88 69.48 87.20
N HIS A 48 29.55 70.56 86.83
CA HIS A 48 29.71 70.97 85.44
C HIS A 48 30.53 69.94 84.65
N GLU A 49 31.68 69.51 85.18
CA GLU A 49 32.51 68.46 84.54
C GLU A 49 31.77 67.13 84.39
N GLU A 50 30.99 66.71 85.39
CA GLU A 50 30.16 65.49 85.32
C GLU A 50 29.09 65.60 84.22
N LEU A 51 28.44 66.76 84.10
CA LEU A 51 27.44 67.01 83.07
C LEU A 51 28.07 67.08 81.67
N GLU A 52 29.25 67.67 81.53
CA GLU A 52 29.99 67.68 80.26
C GLU A 52 30.40 66.27 79.83
N ARG A 53 30.97 65.47 80.74
CA ARG A 53 31.31 64.06 80.45
C ARG A 53 30.08 63.27 80.01
N THR A 54 28.93 63.51 80.64
CA THR A 54 27.66 62.86 80.29
C THR A 54 27.15 63.31 78.92
N ALA A 55 27.25 64.60 78.60
CA ALA A 55 26.87 65.15 77.30
C ALA A 55 27.74 64.57 76.17
N SER A 56 29.07 64.54 76.34
CA SER A 56 29.99 63.98 75.35
C SER A 56 29.76 62.49 75.10
N ARG A 57 29.54 61.70 76.16
CA ARG A 57 29.27 60.26 76.03
C ARG A 57 27.96 59.98 75.28
N ARG A 58 26.96 60.83 75.46
CA ARG A 58 25.70 60.72 74.72
C ARG A 58 25.85 61.08 73.24
N GLU A 59 26.62 62.11 72.92
CA GLU A 59 26.90 62.47 71.52
C GLU A 59 27.68 61.37 70.78
N GLU A 60 28.58 60.67 71.47
CA GLU A 60 29.29 59.51 70.93
C GLU A 60 28.34 58.33 70.67
N ILE A 61 27.44 58.03 71.62
CA ILE A 61 26.43 56.99 71.45
C ILE A 61 25.48 57.33 70.29
N LEU A 62 25.03 58.58 70.17
CA LEU A 62 24.16 59.00 69.06
C LEU A 62 24.86 58.86 67.70
N ARG A 63 26.13 59.23 67.59
CA ARG A 63 26.94 58.99 66.38
C ARG A 63 27.10 57.51 66.06
N SER A 64 27.27 56.67 67.08
CA SER A 64 27.36 55.21 66.90
C SER A 64 26.05 54.62 66.42
N ILE A 65 24.92 55.04 66.99
CA ILE A 65 23.58 54.63 66.55
C ILE A 65 23.35 55.01 65.09
N GLU A 66 23.64 56.27 64.72
CA GLU A 66 23.45 56.74 63.34
C GLU A 66 24.34 55.98 62.33
N SER A 67 25.57 55.66 62.71
CA SER A 67 26.48 54.82 61.90
C SER A 67 25.95 53.38 61.75
N ILE A 68 25.49 52.77 62.84
CA ILE A 68 24.92 51.43 62.84
C ILE A 68 23.63 51.40 62.00
N GLU A 69 22.73 52.36 62.18
CA GLU A 69 21.48 52.47 61.42
C GLU A 69 21.74 52.68 59.93
N THR A 70 22.77 53.45 59.57
CA THR A 70 23.17 53.65 58.17
C THR A 70 23.72 52.35 57.58
N ARG A 71 24.61 51.65 58.29
CA ARG A 71 25.12 50.33 57.87
C ARG A 71 24.02 49.28 57.75
N VAL A 72 23.02 49.31 58.63
CA VAL A 72 21.86 48.41 58.57
C VAL A 72 20.97 48.76 57.37
N ARG A 73 20.73 50.04 57.08
CA ARG A 73 20.01 50.48 55.88
C ARG A 73 20.73 50.06 54.61
N GLU A 74 22.03 50.26 54.52
CA GLU A 74 22.85 49.86 53.36
C GLU A 74 22.90 48.33 53.18
N ALA A 75 22.98 47.57 54.27
CA ALA A 75 22.90 46.11 54.22
C ALA A 75 21.52 45.60 53.77
N LYS A 76 20.43 46.25 54.20
CA LYS A 76 19.07 45.94 53.76
C LYS A 76 18.77 46.40 52.33
N ALA A 77 19.41 47.49 51.87
CA ALA A 77 19.26 48.01 50.52
C ALA A 77 20.07 47.24 49.47
N ARG A 78 20.96 46.31 49.89
CA ARG A 78 21.54 45.32 48.98
C ARG A 78 20.45 44.32 48.56
N HIS A 79 19.66 44.72 47.58
CA HIS A 79 18.74 43.89 46.78
C HIS A 79 19.43 42.77 45.98
N ASP A 80 20.68 42.43 46.31
CA ASP A 80 21.50 41.43 45.60
C ASP A 80 20.95 40.02 45.83
N LEU A 81 20.36 39.74 47.01
CA LEU A 81 19.74 38.44 47.30
C LEU A 81 18.35 38.31 46.64
N GLU A 82 17.52 39.36 46.72
CA GLU A 82 16.19 39.38 46.08
C GLU A 82 16.31 39.32 44.56
N GLY A 83 17.27 40.05 43.97
CA GLY A 83 17.57 39.98 42.54
C GLY A 83 18.04 38.59 42.11
N ARG A 84 18.97 37.97 42.84
CA ARG A 84 19.45 36.61 42.53
C ARG A 84 18.40 35.52 42.72
N LEU A 85 17.48 35.68 43.67
CA LEU A 85 16.33 34.77 43.84
C LEU A 85 15.36 34.90 42.66
N ALA A 86 15.06 36.13 42.22
CA ALA A 86 14.24 36.36 41.04
C ALA A 86 14.89 35.77 39.77
N GLU A 87 16.19 35.98 39.56
CA GLU A 87 16.94 35.38 38.45
C GLU A 87 16.93 33.84 38.50
N TYR A 88 17.06 33.26 39.70
CA TYR A 88 16.97 31.81 39.90
C TYR A 88 15.57 31.28 39.57
N ASP A 89 14.52 31.95 40.03
CA ASP A 89 13.14 31.53 39.79
C ASP A 89 12.76 31.68 38.31
N GLU A 90 13.22 32.75 37.62
CA GLU A 90 13.08 32.89 36.17
C GLU A 90 13.81 31.79 35.40
N ALA A 91 15.07 31.51 35.75
CA ALA A 91 15.85 30.46 35.10
C ALA A 91 15.22 29.07 35.33
N ARG A 92 14.66 28.82 36.52
CA ARG A 92 13.96 27.59 36.84
C ARG A 92 12.65 27.47 36.05
N ALA A 93 11.84 28.52 36.01
CA ALA A 93 10.59 28.53 35.24
C ALA A 93 10.86 28.34 33.74
N ALA A 94 11.91 28.96 33.21
CA ALA A 94 12.35 28.78 31.82
C ALA A 94 12.75 27.32 31.54
N LEU A 95 13.51 26.68 32.44
CA LEU A 95 13.90 25.28 32.31
C LEU A 95 12.69 24.33 32.40
N GLU A 96 11.76 24.58 33.31
CA GLU A 96 10.52 23.80 33.46
C GLU A 96 9.64 23.91 32.19
N ALA A 97 9.50 25.12 31.64
CA ALA A 97 8.81 25.35 30.37
C ALA A 97 9.49 24.63 29.19
N GLN A 98 10.82 24.69 29.11
CA GLN A 98 11.59 24.03 28.06
C GLN A 98 11.51 22.51 28.15
N ARG A 99 11.55 21.94 29.37
CA ARG A 99 11.29 20.50 29.60
C ARG A 99 9.88 20.12 29.22
N GLY A 100 8.87 20.92 29.58
CA GLY A 100 7.47 20.67 29.22
C GLY A 100 7.27 20.63 27.70
N SER A 101 7.83 21.61 26.99
CA SER A 101 7.83 21.65 25.52
C SER A 101 8.56 20.44 24.90
N GLY A 102 9.71 20.06 25.45
CA GLY A 102 10.46 18.88 25.00
C GLY A 102 9.68 17.57 25.16
N TRP A 103 8.99 17.39 26.30
CA TRP A 103 8.14 16.22 26.52
C TRP A 103 6.94 16.16 25.57
N GLN A 104 6.30 17.31 25.29
CA GLN A 104 5.21 17.39 24.33
C GLN A 104 5.69 17.07 22.91
N ALA A 105 6.85 17.59 22.50
CA ALA A 105 7.45 17.29 21.20
C ALA A 105 7.79 15.80 21.07
N LEU A 106 8.39 15.20 22.09
CA LEU A 106 8.71 13.77 22.12
C LEU A 106 7.44 12.91 22.08
N ALA A 107 6.42 13.23 22.89
CA ALA A 107 5.15 12.52 22.88
C ALA A 107 4.45 12.63 21.51
N GLY A 108 4.51 13.81 20.89
CA GLY A 108 4.02 14.03 19.53
C GLY A 108 4.76 13.20 18.50
N GLN A 109 6.09 13.19 18.56
CA GLN A 109 6.93 12.41 17.64
C GLN A 109 6.65 10.90 17.77
N VAL A 110 6.66 10.36 18.99
CA VAL A 110 6.35 8.94 19.23
C VAL A 110 4.94 8.59 18.77
N SER A 111 3.96 9.49 18.97
CA SER A 111 2.59 9.27 18.50
C SER A 111 2.53 9.24 16.98
N VAL A 112 3.22 10.15 16.28
CA VAL A 112 3.27 10.17 14.81
C VAL A 112 4.00 8.95 14.27
N GLU A 113 5.13 8.55 14.85
CA GLU A 113 5.88 7.36 14.46
C GLU A 113 5.02 6.10 14.64
N THR A 114 4.34 5.97 15.79
CA THR A 114 3.46 4.82 16.07
C THR A 114 2.26 4.79 15.12
N LEU A 115 1.62 5.93 14.87
CA LEU A 115 0.50 6.03 13.93
C LEU A 115 0.93 5.70 12.51
N THR A 116 2.07 6.24 12.07
CA THR A 116 2.62 5.97 10.73
C THR A 116 2.91 4.48 10.56
N ALA A 117 3.61 3.86 11.52
CA ALA A 117 3.90 2.43 11.49
C ALA A 117 2.60 1.58 11.47
N THR A 118 1.61 1.93 12.30
CA THR A 118 0.33 1.21 12.35
C THR A 118 -0.46 1.34 11.04
N LEU A 119 -0.43 2.53 10.41
CA LEU A 119 -1.10 2.77 9.13
C LEU A 119 -0.40 2.05 7.98
N GLU A 120 0.93 2.00 7.98
CA GLU A 120 1.74 1.27 7.01
C GLU A 120 1.49 -0.25 7.11
N ASP A 121 1.48 -0.81 8.31
CA ASP A 121 1.20 -2.23 8.56
C ASP A 121 -0.20 -2.61 8.05
N HIS A 122 -1.23 -1.84 8.43
CA HIS A 122 -2.59 -2.09 7.94
C HIS A 122 -2.73 -1.85 6.43
N ALA A 123 -2.09 -0.82 5.86
CA ALA A 123 -2.14 -0.59 4.42
C ALA A 123 -1.54 -1.77 3.64
N SER A 124 -0.45 -2.37 4.16
CA SER A 124 0.16 -3.57 3.61
C SER A 124 -0.78 -4.78 3.67
N GLY A 125 -1.41 -5.03 4.83
CA GLY A 125 -2.35 -6.13 5.00
C GLY A 125 -3.63 -5.99 4.18
N VAL A 126 -4.17 -4.78 4.07
CA VAL A 126 -5.30 -4.46 3.17
C VAL A 126 -4.91 -4.71 1.72
N LEU A 127 -3.73 -4.26 1.30
CA LEU A 127 -3.26 -4.47 -0.06
C LEU A 127 -3.13 -5.97 -0.38
N GLN A 128 -2.54 -6.76 0.50
CA GLN A 128 -2.42 -8.21 0.32
C GLN A 128 -3.80 -8.86 0.17
N ARG A 129 -4.74 -8.59 1.09
CA ARG A 129 -6.10 -9.13 0.99
C ARG A 129 -6.86 -8.62 -0.24
N ALA A 130 -6.59 -7.40 -0.69
CA ALA A 130 -7.19 -6.84 -1.90
C ALA A 130 -6.66 -7.55 -3.14
N GLN A 131 -5.36 -7.89 -3.19
CA GLN A 131 -4.77 -8.70 -4.25
C GLN A 131 -5.44 -10.07 -4.34
N GLU A 132 -5.61 -10.75 -3.19
CA GLU A 132 -6.26 -12.06 -3.11
C GLU A 132 -7.73 -12.01 -3.54
N SER A 133 -8.47 -11.03 -3.02
CA SER A 133 -9.89 -10.85 -3.33
C SER A 133 -10.08 -10.50 -4.80
N PHE A 134 -9.27 -9.60 -5.34
CA PHE A 134 -9.35 -9.18 -6.74
C PHE A 134 -8.99 -10.32 -7.70
N ALA A 135 -7.97 -11.11 -7.37
CA ALA A 135 -7.63 -12.33 -8.08
C ALA A 135 -8.80 -13.33 -8.07
N ALA A 136 -9.43 -13.58 -6.92
CA ALA A 136 -10.55 -14.51 -6.80
C ALA A 136 -11.78 -14.03 -7.60
N ILE A 137 -12.14 -12.75 -7.47
CA ILE A 137 -13.28 -12.12 -8.17
C ILE A 137 -13.09 -12.16 -9.68
N THR A 138 -11.87 -11.89 -10.17
CA THR A 138 -11.54 -11.92 -11.59
C THR A 138 -11.23 -13.33 -12.10
N ARG A 139 -11.38 -14.37 -11.27
CA ARG A 139 -11.06 -15.78 -11.56
C ARG A 139 -9.65 -15.94 -12.11
N GLY A 140 -8.70 -15.20 -11.54
CA GLY A 140 -7.29 -15.22 -11.90
C GLY A 140 -6.92 -14.42 -13.14
N ARG A 141 -7.87 -13.71 -13.79
CA ARG A 141 -7.57 -12.90 -14.96
C ARG A 141 -6.63 -11.73 -14.65
N TYR A 142 -6.77 -11.10 -13.48
CA TYR A 142 -5.94 -9.96 -13.11
C TYR A 142 -5.26 -10.15 -11.76
N ARG A 143 -3.99 -9.71 -11.67
CA ARG A 143 -3.25 -9.53 -10.42
C ARG A 143 -3.11 -8.05 -10.12
N LEU A 144 -3.46 -7.61 -8.92
CA LEU A 144 -3.10 -6.27 -8.47
C LEU A 144 -1.63 -6.28 -8.01
N LEU A 145 -0.87 -5.27 -8.44
CA LEU A 145 0.53 -5.06 -8.09
C LEU A 145 0.68 -3.64 -7.53
N ALA A 146 1.57 -3.48 -6.54
CA ALA A 146 2.00 -2.18 -6.07
C ALA A 146 3.46 -1.98 -6.45
N GLU A 147 3.72 -0.96 -7.25
CA GLU A 147 5.07 -0.56 -7.66
C GLU A 147 5.47 0.68 -6.84
N ALA A 148 6.70 0.67 -6.31
CA ALA A 148 7.24 1.84 -5.64
C ALA A 148 7.55 2.92 -6.71
N ALA A 149 6.99 4.12 -6.53
CA ALA A 149 7.28 5.28 -7.35
C ALA A 149 7.64 6.47 -6.45
N ASP A 150 8.30 7.49 -7.03
CA ASP A 150 8.58 8.74 -6.33
C ASP A 150 7.27 9.41 -5.92
N GLY A 151 7.00 9.46 -4.61
CA GLY A 151 5.79 10.03 -4.03
C GLY A 151 4.72 9.02 -3.58
N GLY A 152 4.95 7.70 -3.71
CA GLY A 152 4.06 6.67 -3.14
C GLY A 152 3.98 5.38 -3.97
N ALA A 153 3.15 4.44 -3.52
CA ALA A 153 2.89 3.20 -4.27
C ALA A 153 1.89 3.46 -5.41
N VAL A 154 2.26 3.11 -6.64
CA VAL A 154 1.36 3.11 -7.80
C VAL A 154 0.78 1.71 -7.98
N LEU A 155 -0.55 1.62 -8.03
CA LEU A 155 -1.25 0.36 -8.24
C LEU A 155 -1.46 0.09 -9.72
N ARG A 156 -1.10 -1.12 -10.16
CA ARG A 156 -1.30 -1.60 -11.53
C ARG A 156 -1.93 -2.98 -11.54
N ALA A 157 -2.66 -3.30 -12.60
CA ALA A 157 -3.24 -4.62 -12.80
C ALA A 157 -2.46 -5.37 -13.88
N ARG A 158 -1.88 -6.53 -13.53
CA ARG A 158 -1.25 -7.42 -14.50
C ARG A 158 -2.28 -8.42 -15.02
N ASP A 159 -2.46 -8.46 -16.34
CA ASP A 159 -3.24 -9.49 -17.00
C ASP A 159 -2.51 -10.84 -16.95
N GLY A 160 -3.19 -11.87 -16.45
CA GLY A 160 -2.67 -13.22 -16.32
C GLY A 160 -2.50 -13.95 -17.65
N GLU A 161 -3.20 -13.54 -18.71
CA GLU A 161 -3.09 -14.17 -20.02
C GLU A 161 -1.95 -13.59 -20.85
N SER A 162 -1.93 -12.26 -21.00
CA SER A 162 -0.94 -11.54 -21.80
C SER A 162 0.32 -11.14 -21.03
N GLY A 163 0.26 -11.10 -19.71
CA GLY A 163 1.32 -10.54 -18.87
C GLY A 163 1.40 -9.01 -18.91
N ARG A 164 0.55 -8.34 -19.70
CA ARG A 164 0.54 -6.88 -19.83
C ARG A 164 0.15 -6.21 -18.51
N LEU A 165 0.85 -5.13 -18.19
CA LEU A 165 0.49 -4.23 -17.11
C LEU A 165 -0.52 -3.20 -17.62
N HIS A 166 -1.56 -3.00 -16.84
CA HIS A 166 -2.58 -1.99 -17.04
C HIS A 166 -2.59 -0.99 -15.90
N ASP A 167 -2.65 0.29 -16.24
CA ASP A 167 -3.02 1.31 -15.27
C ASP A 167 -4.52 1.15 -14.90
N LEU A 168 -4.92 1.61 -13.71
CA LEU A 168 -6.27 1.33 -13.19
C LEU A 168 -7.39 1.98 -14.02
N ASP A 169 -7.08 3.03 -14.79
CA ASP A 169 -7.97 3.72 -15.71
C ASP A 169 -8.10 3.03 -17.07
N GLU A 170 -7.14 2.18 -17.44
CA GLU A 170 -7.23 1.31 -18.63
C GLU A 170 -8.13 0.07 -18.41
N LEU A 171 -8.49 -0.20 -17.15
CA LEU A 171 -9.42 -1.29 -16.81
C LEU A 171 -10.85 -0.94 -17.25
N SER A 172 -11.59 -1.96 -17.71
CA SER A 172 -13.01 -1.80 -18.01
C SER A 172 -13.79 -1.34 -16.77
N SER A 173 -14.94 -0.70 -16.99
CA SER A 173 -15.80 -0.21 -15.91
C SER A 173 -16.21 -1.34 -14.93
N GLY A 174 -16.50 -2.53 -15.45
CA GLY A 174 -16.78 -3.74 -14.65
C GLY A 174 -15.57 -4.18 -13.83
N THR A 175 -14.38 -4.24 -14.42
CA THR A 175 -13.15 -4.65 -13.69
C THR A 175 -12.75 -3.62 -12.62
N ARG A 176 -12.95 -2.32 -12.86
CA ARG A 176 -12.75 -1.28 -11.84
C ARG A 176 -13.72 -1.43 -10.66
N LEU A 177 -14.97 -1.79 -10.93
CA LEU A 177 -15.97 -2.09 -9.89
C LEU A 177 -15.54 -3.31 -9.06
N GLN A 178 -15.05 -4.36 -9.71
CA GLN A 178 -14.48 -5.55 -9.04
C GLN A 178 -13.34 -5.17 -8.11
N LEU A 179 -12.40 -4.35 -8.57
CA LEU A 179 -11.26 -3.89 -7.77
C LEU A 179 -11.72 -3.07 -6.56
N LEU A 180 -12.63 -2.12 -6.74
CA LEU A 180 -13.13 -1.28 -5.65
C LEU A 180 -13.80 -2.12 -4.55
N LEU A 181 -14.63 -3.08 -4.95
CA LEU A 181 -15.30 -3.97 -4.00
C LEU A 181 -14.32 -4.95 -3.34
N ALA A 182 -13.35 -5.48 -4.09
CA ALA A 182 -12.27 -6.30 -3.53
C ALA A 182 -11.49 -5.55 -2.45
N ALA A 183 -11.15 -4.28 -2.69
CA ALA A 183 -10.45 -3.44 -1.71
C ALA A 183 -11.32 -3.17 -0.47
N ARG A 184 -12.63 -2.96 -0.62
CA ARG A 184 -13.55 -2.77 0.52
C ARG A 184 -13.67 -4.03 1.37
N LEU A 185 -13.81 -5.20 0.74
CA LEU A 185 -13.86 -6.49 1.45
C LEU A 185 -12.53 -6.79 2.14
N ALA A 186 -11.41 -6.47 1.50
CA ALA A 186 -10.08 -6.60 2.08
C ALA A 186 -9.88 -5.70 3.31
N PHE A 187 -10.36 -4.45 3.24
CA PHE A 187 -10.35 -3.54 4.39
C PHE A 187 -11.18 -4.08 5.56
N LEU A 188 -12.37 -4.62 5.28
CA LEU A 188 -13.19 -5.27 6.31
C LEU A 188 -12.47 -6.47 6.93
N ALA A 189 -11.92 -7.35 6.12
CA ALA A 189 -11.20 -8.53 6.58
C ALA A 189 -9.94 -8.18 7.39
N GLU A 190 -9.23 -7.09 7.05
CA GLU A 190 -8.10 -6.58 7.86
C GLU A 190 -8.54 -6.10 9.23
N ARG A 191 -9.66 -5.38 9.31
CA ARG A 191 -10.19 -4.93 10.59
C ARG A 191 -10.74 -6.06 11.45
N GLU A 192 -11.29 -7.09 10.82
CA GLU A 192 -11.79 -8.28 11.53
C GLU A 192 -10.64 -9.14 12.07
N GLY A 193 -9.50 -9.20 11.38
CA GLY A 193 -8.32 -9.95 11.85
C GLY A 193 -8.64 -11.43 12.09
N GLU A 194 -8.31 -11.94 13.28
CA GLU A 194 -8.69 -13.29 13.74
C GLU A 194 -10.09 -13.34 14.39
N GLY A 195 -10.79 -12.21 14.45
CA GLY A 195 -12.13 -12.08 15.00
C GLY A 195 -13.23 -12.69 14.13
N PRO A 196 -14.48 -12.66 14.60
CA PRO A 196 -15.61 -13.20 13.84
C PRO A 196 -15.88 -12.37 12.58
N MET A 197 -16.02 -13.06 11.44
CA MET A 197 -16.38 -12.45 10.17
C MET A 197 -17.82 -11.93 10.22
N LEU A 198 -18.02 -10.62 10.04
CA LEU A 198 -19.35 -10.01 10.15
C LEU A 198 -20.19 -10.27 8.89
N PRO A 199 -21.53 -10.41 9.04
CA PRO A 199 -22.40 -10.56 7.88
C PRO A 199 -22.39 -9.30 7.01
N LEU A 200 -22.36 -9.50 5.70
CA LEU A 200 -22.52 -8.43 4.72
C LEU A 200 -24.01 -8.22 4.42
N ILE A 201 -24.51 -7.02 4.66
CA ILE A 201 -25.89 -6.64 4.35
C ILE A 201 -25.88 -5.77 3.10
N LEU A 202 -26.66 -6.17 2.11
CA LEU A 202 -26.79 -5.52 0.81
C LEU A 202 -28.24 -5.14 0.59
N ASP A 203 -28.52 -3.86 0.39
CA ASP A 203 -29.88 -3.34 0.19
C ASP A 203 -30.00 -2.77 -1.22
N GLU A 204 -30.85 -3.37 -2.06
CA GLU A 204 -31.15 -2.92 -3.43
C GLU A 204 -29.91 -2.68 -4.32
N VAL A 205 -28.91 -3.57 -4.24
CA VAL A 205 -27.59 -3.32 -4.84
C VAL A 205 -27.57 -3.49 -6.36
N LEU A 206 -28.56 -4.20 -6.95
CA LEU A 206 -28.62 -4.40 -8.40
C LEU A 206 -29.58 -3.43 -9.11
N GLY A 207 -30.39 -2.64 -8.38
CA GLY A 207 -31.60 -2.04 -8.93
C GLY A 207 -31.38 -0.95 -9.98
N ASN A 208 -30.17 -0.37 -10.02
CA ASN A 208 -29.75 0.62 -11.01
C ASN A 208 -28.60 0.11 -11.90
N SER A 209 -28.27 -1.18 -11.85
CA SER A 209 -27.16 -1.77 -12.58
C SER A 209 -27.64 -2.38 -13.90
N ASP A 210 -26.91 -2.12 -14.99
CA ASP A 210 -27.02 -2.92 -16.21
C ASP A 210 -26.66 -4.40 -15.92
N ASP A 211 -26.98 -5.29 -16.86
CA ASP A 211 -26.80 -6.73 -16.66
C ASP A 211 -25.33 -7.13 -16.43
N GLU A 212 -24.38 -6.40 -17.02
CA GLU A 212 -22.94 -6.66 -16.88
C GLU A 212 -22.46 -6.28 -15.47
N ARG A 213 -22.85 -5.10 -14.99
CA ARG A 213 -22.57 -4.63 -13.62
C ARG A 213 -23.26 -5.49 -12.59
N ALA A 214 -24.53 -5.86 -12.82
CA ALA A 214 -25.25 -6.74 -11.92
C ALA A 214 -24.58 -8.12 -11.84
N GLY A 215 -24.16 -8.67 -12.98
CA GLY A 215 -23.35 -9.88 -13.08
C GLY A 215 -22.08 -9.80 -12.24
N THR A 216 -21.36 -8.69 -12.37
CA THR A 216 -20.13 -8.41 -11.64
C THR A 216 -20.34 -8.37 -10.12
N ILE A 217 -21.36 -7.66 -9.65
CA ILE A 217 -21.70 -7.56 -8.23
C ILE A 217 -22.06 -8.95 -7.66
N MET A 218 -22.88 -9.71 -8.38
CA MET A 218 -23.26 -11.07 -7.98
C MET A 218 -22.04 -11.99 -7.87
N ASP A 219 -21.11 -11.93 -8.82
CA ASP A 219 -19.87 -12.74 -8.78
C ASP A 219 -19.01 -12.42 -7.54
N ILE A 220 -18.93 -11.15 -7.15
CA ILE A 220 -18.19 -10.70 -5.96
C ILE A 220 -18.84 -11.22 -4.67
N VAL A 221 -20.16 -11.10 -4.57
CA VAL A 221 -20.93 -11.58 -3.42
C VAL A 221 -20.80 -13.09 -3.26
N ILE A 222 -20.89 -13.83 -4.37
CA ILE A 222 -20.70 -15.29 -4.41
C ILE A 222 -19.27 -15.65 -3.96
N ALA A 223 -18.26 -14.90 -4.39
CA ALA A 223 -16.88 -15.11 -3.96
C ALA A 223 -16.72 -14.90 -2.44
N ALA A 224 -17.31 -13.84 -1.88
CA ALA A 224 -17.30 -13.58 -0.44
C ALA A 224 -18.01 -14.70 0.34
N ALA A 225 -19.15 -15.19 -0.17
CA ALA A 225 -19.89 -16.29 0.44
C ALA A 225 -19.10 -17.60 0.45
N ARG A 226 -18.36 -17.91 -0.63
CA ARG A 226 -17.48 -19.09 -0.72
C ARG A 226 -16.33 -19.04 0.30
N GLN A 227 -15.90 -17.85 0.70
CA GLN A 227 -14.89 -17.66 1.75
C GLN A 227 -15.48 -17.78 3.17
N GLY A 228 -16.77 -18.10 3.31
CA GLY A 228 -17.43 -18.29 4.60
C GLY A 228 -18.19 -17.06 5.12
N ARG A 229 -18.23 -15.94 4.38
CA ARG A 229 -18.97 -14.75 4.80
C ARG A 229 -20.47 -14.97 4.64
N GLN A 230 -21.25 -14.72 5.67
CA GLN A 230 -22.70 -14.63 5.54
C GLN A 230 -23.06 -13.37 4.75
N VAL A 231 -23.88 -13.50 3.71
CA VAL A 231 -24.39 -12.36 2.94
C VAL A 231 -25.92 -12.35 2.97
N ILE A 232 -26.49 -11.18 3.26
CA ILE A 232 -27.93 -10.94 3.33
C ILE A 232 -28.26 -9.86 2.31
N CYS A 233 -28.96 -10.24 1.24
CA CYS A 233 -29.45 -9.29 0.23
C CYS A 233 -30.95 -9.00 0.45
N PHE A 234 -31.28 -7.72 0.54
CA PHE A 234 -32.65 -7.21 0.45
C PHE A 234 -32.91 -6.74 -0.98
N THR A 235 -34.05 -7.16 -1.51
CA THR A 235 -34.54 -6.73 -2.81
C THR A 235 -36.07 -6.74 -2.81
N ALA A 236 -36.65 -5.68 -3.36
CA ALA A 236 -38.06 -5.53 -3.68
C ALA A 236 -38.34 -5.87 -5.15
N GLN A 237 -37.29 -6.12 -5.94
CA GLN A 237 -37.35 -6.35 -7.37
C GLN A 237 -37.37 -7.86 -7.70
N SER A 238 -38.47 -8.32 -8.32
CA SER A 238 -38.64 -9.74 -8.66
C SER A 238 -37.70 -10.24 -9.75
N ASP A 239 -37.22 -9.35 -10.62
CA ASP A 239 -36.26 -9.67 -11.68
C ASP A 239 -34.84 -9.87 -11.13
N GLU A 240 -34.42 -9.09 -10.13
CA GLU A 240 -33.17 -9.32 -9.40
C GLU A 240 -33.15 -10.70 -8.74
N LEU A 241 -34.29 -11.12 -8.16
CA LEU A 241 -34.40 -12.44 -7.54
C LEU A 241 -34.12 -13.57 -8.53
N GLY A 242 -34.64 -13.48 -9.76
CA GLY A 242 -34.37 -14.48 -10.79
C GLY A 242 -32.90 -14.49 -11.24
N LYS A 243 -32.28 -13.31 -11.35
CA LYS A 243 -30.83 -13.17 -11.63
C LYS A 243 -30.00 -13.86 -10.55
N TRP A 244 -30.31 -13.63 -9.27
CA TRP A 244 -29.66 -14.29 -8.14
C TRP A 244 -29.84 -15.81 -8.17
N GLN A 245 -31.05 -16.30 -8.40
CA GLN A 245 -31.32 -17.74 -8.47
C GLN A 245 -30.47 -18.44 -9.53
N GLY A 246 -30.42 -17.89 -10.75
CA GLY A 246 -29.61 -18.44 -11.83
C GLY A 246 -28.12 -18.47 -11.48
N ARG A 247 -27.59 -17.36 -10.94
CA ARG A 247 -26.17 -17.26 -10.56
C ARG A 247 -25.81 -18.15 -9.38
N LEU A 248 -26.65 -18.23 -8.34
CA LEU A 248 -26.41 -19.04 -7.15
C LEU A 248 -26.49 -20.55 -7.47
N GLN A 249 -27.43 -20.95 -8.33
CA GLN A 249 -27.54 -22.35 -8.78
C GLN A 249 -26.32 -22.78 -9.59
N ALA A 250 -25.85 -21.94 -10.51
CA ALA A 250 -24.62 -22.21 -11.27
C ALA A 250 -23.37 -22.22 -10.37
N ALA A 251 -23.34 -21.40 -9.33
CA ALA A 251 -22.20 -21.29 -8.42
C ALA A 251 -22.13 -22.41 -7.37
N GLY A 252 -23.24 -23.13 -7.12
CA GLY A 252 -23.30 -24.23 -6.14
C GLY A 252 -23.13 -23.78 -4.69
N VAL A 253 -23.42 -22.51 -4.36
CA VAL A 253 -23.30 -21.97 -3.00
C VAL A 253 -24.61 -22.22 -2.23
N PRO A 254 -24.60 -22.60 -0.95
CA PRO A 254 -25.82 -22.72 -0.15
C PRO A 254 -26.53 -21.36 -0.01
N TRP A 255 -27.85 -21.32 -0.24
CA TRP A 255 -28.64 -20.10 -0.10
C TRP A 255 -30.07 -20.41 0.36
N ALA A 256 -30.73 -19.41 0.95
CA ALA A 256 -32.13 -19.46 1.35
C ALA A 256 -32.84 -18.15 0.96
N ARG A 257 -34.15 -18.23 0.69
CA ARG A 257 -34.99 -17.08 0.40
C ARG A 257 -36.02 -16.89 1.52
N HIS A 258 -36.14 -15.65 1.98
CA HIS A 258 -37.12 -15.24 2.98
C HIS A 258 -37.97 -14.10 2.43
N TRP A 259 -39.30 -14.21 2.55
CA TRP A 259 -40.23 -13.15 2.18
C TRP A 259 -40.52 -12.27 3.39
N LEU A 260 -40.54 -10.95 3.18
CA LEU A 260 -40.87 -9.96 4.19
C LEU A 260 -42.16 -9.21 3.80
N PRO A 261 -43.12 -9.00 4.73
CA PRO A 261 -43.13 -9.51 6.10
C PRO A 261 -43.33 -11.04 6.16
N ALA A 262 -42.84 -11.66 7.24
CA ALA A 262 -42.89 -13.10 7.41
C ALA A 262 -44.34 -13.62 7.38
N GLY A 263 -44.59 -14.72 6.65
CA GLY A 263 -45.92 -15.34 6.53
C GLY A 263 -46.75 -14.88 5.32
N VAL A 264 -46.23 -13.99 4.48
CA VAL A 264 -46.86 -13.62 3.21
C VAL A 264 -46.51 -14.64 2.13
N ALA A 265 -47.50 -15.01 1.30
CA ALA A 265 -47.31 -15.89 0.16
C ALA A 265 -46.35 -15.26 -0.86
N ALA A 266 -45.50 -16.09 -1.48
CA ALA A 266 -44.58 -15.63 -2.51
C ALA A 266 -45.34 -14.90 -3.63
N PRO A 267 -44.92 -13.69 -4.07
CA PRO A 267 -45.45 -13.11 -5.29
C PRO A 267 -45.26 -14.08 -6.46
N PRO A 268 -46.16 -14.06 -7.46
CA PRO A 268 -46.08 -14.96 -8.60
C PRO A 268 -44.70 -14.84 -9.24
N ALA A 269 -44.06 -15.99 -9.49
CA ALA A 269 -42.74 -16.02 -10.10
C ALA A 269 -42.83 -15.31 -11.45
N VAL A 270 -42.16 -14.18 -11.58
CA VAL A 270 -41.90 -13.61 -12.90
C VAL A 270 -40.86 -14.54 -13.52
N PRO A 271 -41.17 -15.21 -14.64
CA PRO A 271 -40.16 -15.98 -15.35
C PRO A 271 -39.10 -14.99 -15.85
N VAL A 272 -38.04 -14.86 -15.07
CA VAL A 272 -36.83 -14.21 -15.54
C VAL A 272 -36.24 -15.20 -16.53
N ALA A 273 -36.31 -14.88 -17.83
CA ALA A 273 -35.54 -15.59 -18.82
C ALA A 273 -34.10 -15.63 -18.31
N ALA A 274 -33.47 -16.81 -18.31
CA ALA A 274 -32.05 -16.89 -18.02
C ALA A 274 -31.37 -15.80 -18.85
N PRO A 275 -30.56 -14.91 -18.24
CA PRO A 275 -29.94 -13.84 -18.98
C PRO A 275 -29.29 -14.42 -20.23
N ALA A 276 -29.45 -13.78 -21.39
CA ALA A 276 -28.99 -14.30 -22.68
C ALA A 276 -27.48 -14.65 -22.70
N TRP A 277 -26.73 -14.16 -21.71
CA TRP A 277 -25.29 -14.36 -21.52
C TRP A 277 -24.93 -15.43 -20.47
N ALA A 278 -25.90 -16.17 -19.91
CA ALA A 278 -25.62 -17.23 -18.95
C ALA A 278 -24.61 -18.23 -19.56
N PRO A 279 -23.44 -18.44 -18.94
CA PRO A 279 -22.42 -19.31 -19.52
C PRO A 279 -22.98 -20.73 -19.62
N GLU A 280 -22.79 -21.37 -20.77
CA GLU A 280 -23.18 -22.77 -20.94
C GLU A 280 -22.53 -23.62 -19.83
N PRO A 281 -23.31 -24.49 -19.18
CA PRO A 281 -22.78 -25.35 -18.14
C PRO A 281 -21.68 -26.22 -18.72
N VAL A 282 -20.54 -26.29 -18.02
CA VAL A 282 -19.42 -27.13 -18.43
C VAL A 282 -19.91 -28.58 -18.42
N PRO A 283 -19.77 -29.32 -19.53
CA PRO A 283 -20.28 -30.67 -19.60
C PRO A 283 -19.49 -31.60 -18.67
N VAL A 284 -20.18 -32.39 -17.85
CA VAL A 284 -19.56 -33.37 -16.95
C VAL A 284 -18.84 -34.48 -17.75
N PRO A 285 -17.63 -34.91 -17.36
CA PRO A 285 -16.89 -36.00 -18.02
C PRO A 285 -17.68 -37.32 -17.93
N ARG A 286 -17.64 -38.12 -19.00
CA ARG A 286 -18.28 -39.44 -19.01
C ARG A 286 -17.42 -40.45 -18.23
N PRO A 287 -18.01 -41.49 -17.61
CA PRO A 287 -17.23 -42.53 -16.94
C PRO A 287 -16.23 -43.17 -17.92
N GLY A 288 -14.93 -43.14 -17.59
CA GLY A 288 -13.85 -43.70 -18.41
C GLY A 288 -13.46 -42.86 -19.64
N GLU A 289 -13.99 -41.64 -19.81
CA GLU A 289 -13.55 -40.72 -20.86
C GLU A 289 -12.10 -40.29 -20.61
N GLY A 290 -11.24 -40.39 -21.62
CA GLY A 290 -9.87 -39.89 -21.52
C GLY A 290 -9.79 -38.36 -21.66
N ALA A 291 -8.68 -37.77 -21.18
CA ALA A 291 -8.43 -36.32 -21.24
C ALA A 291 -8.60 -35.74 -22.65
N ALA A 292 -8.05 -36.43 -23.66
CA ALA A 292 -8.08 -35.98 -25.05
C ALA A 292 -9.50 -35.97 -25.64
N ASP A 293 -10.32 -36.98 -25.32
CA ASP A 293 -11.70 -37.05 -25.83
C ASP A 293 -12.61 -36.05 -25.13
N TYR A 294 -12.36 -35.83 -23.83
CA TYR A 294 -13.04 -34.77 -23.09
C TYR A 294 -12.67 -33.38 -23.64
N ALA A 295 -11.40 -33.12 -23.95
CA ALA A 295 -10.95 -31.87 -24.58
C ALA A 295 -11.59 -31.63 -25.96
N LYS A 296 -11.76 -32.68 -26.78
CA LYS A 296 -12.48 -32.58 -28.07
C LYS A 296 -13.95 -32.21 -27.85
N ARG A 297 -14.61 -32.80 -26.85
CA ARG A 297 -16.02 -32.49 -26.52
C ARG A 297 -16.20 -31.08 -25.97
N LEU A 298 -15.21 -30.58 -25.24
CA LEU A 298 -15.12 -29.19 -24.78
C LEU A 298 -14.78 -28.20 -25.90
N ARG A 299 -14.46 -28.67 -27.13
CA ARG A 299 -14.03 -27.86 -28.27
C ARG A 299 -12.86 -26.94 -27.91
N VAL A 300 -11.87 -27.49 -27.20
CA VAL A 300 -10.69 -26.76 -26.75
C VAL A 300 -9.95 -26.18 -27.96
N PRO A 301 -9.55 -24.89 -27.94
CA PRO A 301 -8.76 -24.29 -29.01
C PRO A 301 -7.46 -25.05 -29.23
N PRO A 302 -7.04 -25.26 -30.50
CA PRO A 302 -5.75 -25.86 -30.80
C PRO A 302 -4.62 -24.97 -30.28
N LEU A 303 -3.48 -25.59 -29.96
CA LEU A 303 -2.27 -24.86 -29.62
C LEU A 303 -1.65 -24.29 -30.88
N ASP A 304 -1.82 -22.99 -31.09
CA ASP A 304 -1.09 -22.23 -32.10
C ASP A 304 0.19 -21.65 -31.46
N PRO A 305 1.40 -22.02 -31.93
CA PRO A 305 2.63 -21.48 -31.38
C PRO A 305 2.73 -19.97 -31.42
N PHE A 306 2.15 -19.28 -32.39
CA PHE A 306 2.28 -17.83 -32.56
C PHE A 306 1.15 -17.04 -31.93
N GLU A 307 -0.06 -17.58 -31.86
CA GLU A 307 -1.21 -16.90 -31.24
C GLU A 307 -1.37 -17.24 -29.75
N THR A 308 -0.95 -18.44 -29.33
CA THR A 308 -1.13 -18.88 -27.94
C THR A 308 -0.11 -18.20 -27.02
N LEU A 309 -0.60 -17.31 -26.17
CA LEU A 309 0.20 -16.68 -25.11
C LEU A 309 0.45 -17.67 -23.97
N PRO A 310 1.59 -17.59 -23.25
CA PRO A 310 1.91 -18.53 -22.17
C PRO A 310 0.84 -18.63 -21.09
N GLY A 311 0.14 -17.54 -20.79
CA GLY A 311 -0.95 -17.49 -19.82
C GLY A 311 -2.32 -17.90 -20.39
N SER A 312 -2.53 -17.79 -21.70
CA SER A 312 -3.82 -18.13 -22.35
C SER A 312 -3.97 -19.62 -22.66
N ILE A 313 -2.98 -20.44 -22.33
CA ILE A 313 -3.03 -21.89 -22.52
C ILE A 313 -4.24 -22.46 -21.78
N HIS A 314 -5.14 -23.12 -22.50
CA HIS A 314 -6.31 -23.76 -21.91
C HIS A 314 -5.90 -24.93 -21.01
N LEU A 315 -6.53 -25.07 -19.83
CA LEU A 315 -6.17 -26.07 -18.82
C LEU A 315 -6.25 -27.52 -19.32
N ALA A 316 -7.06 -27.79 -20.33
CA ALA A 316 -7.14 -29.12 -20.94
C ALA A 316 -5.82 -29.62 -21.56
N TRP A 317 -4.88 -28.72 -21.86
CA TRP A 317 -3.53 -29.08 -22.32
C TRP A 317 -2.57 -29.41 -21.17
N ILE A 318 -2.94 -29.07 -19.92
CA ILE A 318 -2.09 -29.19 -18.73
C ILE A 318 -2.64 -30.22 -17.74
N VAL A 319 -3.96 -30.40 -17.65
CA VAL A 319 -4.62 -31.29 -16.68
C VAL A 319 -4.98 -32.61 -17.36
N ASP A 320 -4.45 -33.73 -16.86
CA ASP A 320 -4.76 -35.07 -17.41
C ASP A 320 -6.10 -35.63 -16.92
N ASP A 321 -6.48 -35.33 -15.68
CA ASP A 321 -7.67 -35.92 -15.09
C ASP A 321 -8.92 -35.13 -15.54
N PRO A 322 -9.87 -35.76 -16.26
CA PRO A 322 -11.08 -35.09 -16.72
C PRO A 322 -11.97 -34.56 -15.59
N GLY A 323 -11.98 -35.24 -14.44
CA GLY A 323 -12.71 -34.82 -13.24
C GLY A 323 -12.09 -33.58 -12.61
N GLN A 324 -10.76 -33.53 -12.50
CA GLN A 324 -10.04 -32.33 -12.06
C GLN A 324 -10.24 -31.17 -13.03
N LEU A 325 -10.13 -31.42 -14.34
CA LEU A 325 -10.35 -30.41 -15.36
C LEU A 325 -11.78 -29.85 -15.29
N HIS A 326 -12.79 -30.71 -15.20
CA HIS A 326 -14.18 -30.30 -15.03
C HIS A 326 -14.37 -29.44 -13.78
N ALA A 327 -13.81 -29.84 -12.64
CA ALA A 327 -13.94 -29.08 -11.40
C ALA A 327 -13.31 -27.69 -11.51
N LEU A 328 -12.14 -27.56 -12.15
CA LEU A 328 -11.48 -26.27 -12.39
C LEU A 328 -12.31 -25.38 -13.35
N LEU A 329 -12.83 -25.95 -14.43
CA LEU A 329 -13.67 -25.24 -15.39
C LEU A 329 -15.01 -24.80 -14.79
N ALA A 330 -15.63 -25.65 -13.95
CA ALA A 330 -16.85 -25.34 -13.21
C ALA A 330 -16.62 -24.25 -12.15
N ALA A 331 -15.43 -24.22 -11.53
CA ALA A 331 -14.99 -23.13 -10.68
C ALA A 331 -14.68 -21.83 -11.47
N GLY A 332 -14.62 -21.92 -12.80
CA GLY A 332 -14.45 -20.79 -13.73
C GLY A 332 -13.01 -20.51 -14.14
N TYR A 333 -12.06 -21.38 -13.80
CA TYR A 333 -10.67 -21.30 -14.25
C TYR A 333 -10.52 -22.05 -15.56
N ARG A 334 -10.24 -21.33 -16.66
CA ARG A 334 -10.13 -21.90 -18.01
C ARG A 334 -8.70 -21.95 -18.54
N THR A 335 -7.86 -21.02 -18.11
CA THR A 335 -6.50 -20.83 -18.61
C THR A 335 -5.46 -21.03 -17.51
N TRP A 336 -4.23 -21.35 -17.93
CA TRP A 336 -3.10 -21.52 -17.01
C TRP A 336 -2.74 -20.23 -16.29
N GLY A 337 -2.80 -19.08 -16.96
CA GLY A 337 -2.56 -17.77 -16.36
C GLY A 337 -3.49 -17.54 -15.17
N ALA A 338 -4.78 -17.79 -15.38
CA ALA A 338 -5.80 -17.71 -14.33
C ALA A 338 -5.52 -18.66 -13.15
N LEU A 339 -5.22 -19.92 -13.44
CA LEU A 339 -4.96 -20.92 -12.39
C LEU A 339 -3.66 -20.65 -11.64
N SER A 340 -2.57 -20.34 -12.35
CA SER A 340 -1.25 -20.09 -11.75
C SER A 340 -1.27 -18.88 -10.82
N LEU A 341 -2.06 -17.85 -11.16
CA LEU A 341 -2.25 -16.70 -10.29
C LEU A 341 -2.91 -17.11 -8.98
N LEU A 342 -4.00 -17.88 -9.03
CA LEU A 342 -4.65 -18.40 -7.82
C LEU A 342 -3.69 -19.29 -7.01
N LEU A 343 -2.95 -20.18 -7.67
CA LEU A 343 -1.99 -21.07 -7.01
C LEU A 343 -0.82 -20.30 -6.38
N SER A 344 -0.53 -19.08 -6.85
CA SER A 344 0.49 -18.22 -6.25
C SER A 344 0.03 -17.51 -4.96
N LEU A 345 -1.27 -17.52 -4.65
CA LEU A 345 -1.81 -16.99 -3.40
C LEU A 345 -1.62 -17.99 -2.25
N GLU A 346 -1.36 -17.50 -1.04
CA GLU A 346 -1.10 -18.34 0.15
C GLU A 346 -2.26 -19.31 0.44
N SER A 347 -3.50 -18.82 0.32
CA SER A 347 -4.73 -19.59 0.58
C SER A 347 -5.31 -20.29 -0.66
N GLY A 348 -4.79 -20.02 -1.86
CA GLY A 348 -5.47 -20.37 -3.12
C GLY A 348 -5.58 -21.87 -3.39
N ALA A 349 -4.53 -22.65 -3.10
CA ALA A 349 -4.57 -24.11 -3.27
C ALA A 349 -5.48 -24.80 -2.25
N ALA A 350 -5.51 -24.30 -1.01
CA ALA A 350 -6.40 -24.81 0.03
C ALA A 350 -7.87 -24.54 -0.32
N ALA A 351 -8.17 -23.35 -0.84
CA ALA A 351 -9.51 -22.98 -1.28
C ALA A 351 -10.03 -23.88 -2.42
N LEU A 352 -9.18 -24.24 -3.39
CA LEU A 352 -9.56 -25.19 -4.45
C LEU A 352 -9.87 -26.58 -3.90
N ARG A 353 -9.02 -27.09 -3.01
CA ARG A 353 -9.19 -28.43 -2.40
C ARG A 353 -10.46 -28.53 -1.56
N ALA A 354 -10.82 -27.46 -0.86
CA ALA A 354 -12.06 -27.39 -0.09
C ALA A 354 -13.31 -27.31 -0.98
N GLY A 355 -13.19 -26.75 -2.19
CA GLY A 355 -14.32 -26.46 -3.08
C GLY A 355 -14.84 -27.67 -3.87
N ALA A 356 -14.02 -28.70 -4.11
CA ALA A 356 -14.45 -29.88 -4.86
C ALA A 356 -13.65 -31.14 -4.49
N PRO A 357 -14.32 -32.29 -4.25
CA PRO A 357 -13.64 -33.55 -3.91
C PRO A 357 -12.61 -33.99 -4.97
N ALA A 358 -12.89 -33.72 -6.25
CA ALA A 358 -11.99 -34.04 -7.35
C ALA A 358 -10.65 -33.29 -7.28
N LEU A 359 -10.58 -32.15 -6.58
CA LEU A 359 -9.37 -31.32 -6.47
C LEU A 359 -8.53 -31.64 -5.24
N THR A 360 -8.96 -32.57 -4.38
CA THR A 360 -8.24 -32.94 -3.14
C THR A 360 -6.78 -33.34 -3.44
N ASP A 361 -6.59 -34.16 -4.48
CA ASP A 361 -5.29 -34.69 -4.90
C ASP A 361 -4.63 -33.83 -5.99
N LEU A 362 -5.02 -32.57 -6.12
CA LEU A 362 -4.43 -31.66 -7.11
C LEU A 362 -2.97 -31.36 -6.72
N ASP A 363 -2.04 -31.81 -7.57
CA ASP A 363 -0.60 -31.60 -7.43
C ASP A 363 -0.16 -30.32 -8.17
N ARG A 364 0.13 -29.28 -7.38
CA ARG A 364 0.57 -27.97 -7.87
C ARG A 364 1.90 -28.07 -8.64
N ASP A 365 2.84 -28.86 -8.14
CA ASP A 365 4.19 -28.92 -8.70
C ASP A 365 4.18 -29.65 -10.04
N ARG A 366 3.38 -30.71 -10.15
CA ARG A 366 3.12 -31.41 -11.42
C ARG A 366 2.46 -30.49 -12.44
N LEU A 367 1.42 -29.75 -12.08
CA LEU A 367 0.75 -28.82 -13.00
C LEU A 367 1.71 -27.74 -13.50
N THR A 368 2.50 -27.16 -12.59
CA THR A 368 3.51 -26.14 -12.91
C THR A 368 4.54 -26.70 -13.88
N ALA A 369 5.10 -27.88 -13.59
CA ALA A 369 6.08 -28.52 -14.46
C ALA A 369 5.53 -28.78 -15.88
N ARG A 370 4.27 -29.22 -15.99
CA ARG A 370 3.62 -29.46 -17.29
C ARG A 370 3.40 -28.18 -18.07
N ALA A 371 2.96 -27.12 -17.40
CA ALA A 371 2.78 -25.82 -18.02
C ALA A 371 4.11 -25.23 -18.52
N GLU A 372 5.17 -25.31 -17.71
CA GLU A 372 6.51 -24.86 -18.09
C GLU A 372 7.05 -25.65 -19.29
N MET A 373 6.85 -26.97 -19.32
CA MET A 373 7.23 -27.81 -20.45
C MET A 373 6.45 -27.45 -21.72
N LEU A 374 5.16 -27.16 -21.61
CA LEU A 374 4.34 -26.76 -22.75
C LEU A 374 4.73 -25.37 -23.28
N GLN A 375 5.00 -24.41 -22.39
CA GLN A 375 5.52 -23.09 -22.78
C GLN A 375 6.90 -23.22 -23.45
N HIS A 376 7.75 -24.10 -22.94
CA HIS A 376 9.05 -24.39 -23.57
C HIS A 376 8.87 -25.02 -24.96
N LEU A 377 7.93 -25.96 -25.12
CA LEU A 377 7.57 -26.52 -26.42
C LEU A 377 7.14 -25.41 -27.39
N LEU A 378 6.24 -24.51 -26.99
CA LEU A 378 5.80 -23.40 -27.84
C LEU A 378 6.98 -22.50 -28.24
N ALA A 379 7.91 -22.22 -27.32
CA ALA A 379 9.12 -21.46 -27.63
C ALA A 379 10.03 -22.17 -28.64
N LEU A 380 10.21 -23.49 -28.52
CA LEU A 380 10.97 -24.29 -29.49
C LEU A 380 10.25 -24.41 -30.84
N LEU A 381 8.92 -24.46 -30.85
CA LEU A 381 8.13 -24.50 -32.08
C LEU A 381 8.24 -23.18 -32.85
N ARG A 382 8.32 -22.04 -32.15
CA ARG A 382 8.62 -20.71 -32.72
C ARG A 382 10.05 -20.62 -33.28
N GLN A 383 11.00 -21.39 -32.75
CA GLN A 383 12.40 -21.27 -33.17
C GLN A 383 12.56 -21.54 -34.67
N GLY A 384 13.10 -20.54 -35.38
CA GLY A 384 13.31 -20.58 -36.82
C GLY A 384 12.03 -20.63 -37.66
N ARG A 385 10.84 -20.65 -37.03
CA ARG A 385 9.53 -20.59 -37.70
C ARG A 385 8.97 -19.19 -37.50
N ARG A 386 8.62 -18.52 -38.59
CA ARG A 386 8.28 -17.10 -38.56
C ARG A 386 6.78 -16.91 -38.35
N ARG A 387 6.42 -15.95 -37.49
CA ARG A 387 5.05 -15.46 -37.40
C ARG A 387 4.70 -14.77 -38.72
N ARG A 388 3.61 -15.19 -39.35
CA ARG A 388 3.13 -14.55 -40.59
C ARG A 388 2.57 -13.18 -40.26
N VAL A 389 2.93 -12.19 -41.04
CA VAL A 389 2.40 -10.84 -40.93
C VAL A 389 1.11 -10.76 -41.73
N SER A 390 0.02 -10.39 -41.07
CA SER A 390 -1.24 -10.11 -41.77
C SER A 390 -1.24 -8.70 -42.37
N ARG A 391 -2.10 -8.49 -43.37
CA ARG A 391 -2.33 -7.15 -43.95
C ARG A 391 -2.79 -6.14 -42.89
N ALA A 392 -3.63 -6.58 -41.96
CA ALA A 392 -4.16 -5.72 -40.90
C ALA A 392 -3.04 -5.22 -39.97
N GLU A 393 -2.10 -6.08 -39.62
CA GLU A 393 -0.96 -5.72 -38.77
C GLU A 393 0.03 -4.81 -39.50
N LEU A 394 0.30 -5.07 -40.79
CA LEU A 394 1.15 -4.19 -41.59
C LEU A 394 0.55 -2.78 -41.65
N ARG A 395 -0.76 -2.65 -41.84
CA ARG A 395 -1.47 -1.36 -41.81
C ARG A 395 -1.37 -0.69 -40.45
N ALA A 396 -1.59 -1.45 -39.37
CA ALA A 396 -1.54 -0.94 -38.00
C ALA A 396 -0.12 -0.51 -37.58
N SER A 397 0.92 -1.12 -38.16
CA SER A 397 2.32 -0.79 -37.85
C SER A 397 2.71 0.65 -38.18
N GLY A 398 2.04 1.30 -39.15
CA GLY A 398 2.36 2.65 -39.60
C GLY A 398 3.77 2.81 -40.23
N THR A 399 4.52 1.73 -40.38
CA THR A 399 5.91 1.72 -40.90
C THR A 399 5.98 2.07 -42.38
N VAL A 400 4.95 1.68 -43.14
CA VAL A 400 4.81 1.92 -44.57
C VAL A 400 3.85 3.10 -44.80
N SER A 401 4.25 4.06 -45.63
CA SER A 401 3.38 5.21 -45.95
C SER A 401 2.21 4.77 -46.83
N ALA A 402 1.07 5.48 -46.70
CA ALA A 402 -0.16 5.18 -47.44
C ALA A 402 0.02 5.07 -48.97
N ARG A 403 1.06 5.70 -49.53
CA ARG A 403 1.41 5.61 -50.94
C ARG A 403 1.91 4.22 -51.36
N PHE A 404 2.77 3.59 -50.55
CA PHE A 404 3.40 2.30 -50.88
C PHE A 404 2.63 1.11 -50.31
N LEU A 405 1.68 1.37 -49.41
CA LEU A 405 0.91 0.35 -48.70
C LEU A 405 0.21 -0.67 -49.64
N PRO A 406 -0.43 -0.29 -50.76
CA PRO A 406 -1.05 -1.27 -51.67
C PRO A 406 -0.03 -2.21 -52.34
N GLU A 407 1.14 -1.68 -52.72
CA GLU A 407 2.20 -2.47 -53.38
C GLU A 407 2.88 -3.42 -52.39
N VAL A 408 3.14 -2.96 -51.16
CA VAL A 408 3.76 -3.77 -50.10
C VAL A 408 2.79 -4.85 -49.60
N GLU A 409 1.48 -4.58 -49.53
CA GLU A 409 0.46 -5.58 -49.19
C GLU A 409 0.33 -6.69 -50.24
N ALA A 410 0.44 -6.34 -51.52
CA ALA A 410 0.48 -7.32 -52.59
C ALA A 410 1.77 -8.17 -52.51
N LEU A 411 2.90 -7.55 -52.18
CA LEU A 411 4.17 -8.26 -51.99
C LEU A 411 4.13 -9.20 -50.78
N LEU A 412 3.49 -8.77 -49.68
CA LEU A 412 3.30 -9.57 -48.47
C LEU A 412 2.44 -10.80 -48.75
N GLU A 413 1.35 -10.65 -49.50
CA GLU A 413 0.55 -11.80 -49.95
C GLU A 413 1.32 -12.73 -50.88
N ALA A 414 2.05 -12.19 -51.84
CA ALA A 414 2.90 -12.98 -52.74
C ALA A 414 4.07 -13.67 -52.03
N SER A 415 4.34 -13.29 -50.77
CA SER A 415 5.33 -13.89 -49.87
C SER A 415 4.69 -14.79 -48.82
N GLY A 416 3.38 -15.07 -48.91
CA GLY A 416 2.64 -15.91 -47.96
C GLY A 416 2.64 -15.37 -46.53
N GLY A 417 2.85 -14.06 -46.34
CA GLY A 417 2.97 -13.44 -45.02
C GLY A 417 4.37 -13.47 -44.41
N ASP A 418 5.41 -13.95 -45.11
CA ASP A 418 6.78 -14.02 -44.58
C ASP A 418 7.47 -12.64 -44.62
N GLY A 419 7.73 -12.09 -43.43
CA GLY A 419 8.39 -10.80 -43.25
C GLY A 419 9.81 -10.71 -43.79
N ARG A 420 10.58 -11.81 -43.83
CA ARG A 420 11.94 -11.81 -44.40
C ARG A 420 11.90 -11.86 -45.92
N GLU A 421 10.99 -12.65 -46.49
CA GLU A 421 10.82 -12.70 -47.94
C GLU A 421 10.28 -11.36 -48.46
N LEU A 422 9.39 -10.71 -47.70
CA LEU A 422 8.96 -9.34 -47.92
C LEU A 422 10.17 -8.38 -47.95
N LEU A 423 11.03 -8.41 -46.93
CA LEU A 423 12.23 -7.55 -46.88
C LEU A 423 13.25 -7.91 -47.98
N ARG A 424 13.44 -9.18 -48.32
CA ARG A 424 14.32 -9.60 -49.42
C ARG A 424 13.86 -9.00 -50.74
N ARG A 425 12.57 -9.15 -51.07
CA ARG A 425 11.98 -8.60 -52.31
C ARG A 425 11.97 -7.07 -52.31
N LEU A 426 11.74 -6.42 -51.17
CA LEU A 426 11.85 -4.96 -51.05
C LEU A 426 13.30 -4.49 -51.24
N GLY A 427 14.28 -5.24 -50.72
CA GLY A 427 15.72 -4.97 -50.89
C GLY A 427 16.21 -5.17 -52.33
N GLU A 428 15.59 -6.11 -53.06
CA GLU A 428 15.83 -6.35 -54.50
C GLU A 428 15.15 -5.31 -55.41
N GLY A 429 14.42 -4.35 -54.84
CA GLY A 429 13.82 -3.24 -55.58
C GLY A 429 12.46 -3.55 -56.18
N ALA A 430 11.71 -4.52 -55.63
CA ALA A 430 10.37 -4.87 -56.11
C ALA A 430 9.36 -3.70 -56.04
N VAL A 431 9.61 -2.69 -55.19
CA VAL A 431 8.83 -1.45 -55.08
C VAL A 431 9.72 -0.26 -55.46
N ARG A 432 9.39 0.43 -56.54
CA ARG A 432 10.19 1.57 -57.03
C ARG A 432 10.07 2.77 -56.09
N GLY A 433 11.22 3.27 -55.63
CA GLY A 433 11.30 4.47 -54.79
C GLY A 433 11.02 4.22 -53.31
N PHE A 434 11.01 2.97 -52.86
CA PHE A 434 10.91 2.61 -51.45
C PHE A 434 12.15 3.11 -50.69
N ARG A 435 11.93 3.95 -49.68
CA ARG A 435 13.03 4.66 -49.00
C ARG A 435 13.69 3.75 -47.96
N ARG A 436 15.02 3.83 -47.85
CA ARG A 436 15.82 3.07 -46.87
C ARG A 436 15.33 3.26 -45.43
N ARG A 437 14.95 4.48 -45.05
CA ARG A 437 14.35 4.75 -43.73
C ARG A 437 13.07 3.96 -43.43
N GLN A 438 12.20 3.73 -44.42
CA GLN A 438 10.98 2.94 -44.25
C GLN A 438 11.28 1.44 -44.24
N PHE A 439 12.29 1.03 -44.99
CA PHE A 439 12.83 -0.32 -44.94
C PHE A 439 13.39 -0.65 -43.55
N ASP A 440 14.26 0.19 -43.01
CA ASP A 440 14.87 0.00 -41.69
C ASP A 440 13.80 0.02 -40.58
N ALA A 441 12.77 0.86 -40.71
CA ALA A 441 11.64 0.91 -39.76
C ALA A 441 10.75 -0.34 -39.83
N LEU A 442 10.49 -0.87 -41.03
CA LEU A 442 9.77 -2.12 -41.22
C LEU A 442 10.60 -3.31 -40.73
N GLU A 443 11.91 -3.32 -40.97
CA GLU A 443 12.83 -4.35 -40.47
C GLU A 443 12.85 -4.39 -38.94
N ALA A 444 13.02 -3.24 -38.29
CA ALA A 444 12.97 -3.12 -36.84
C ALA A 444 11.61 -3.58 -36.27
N TRP A 445 10.50 -3.22 -36.90
CA TRP A 445 9.17 -3.67 -36.48
C TRP A 445 8.99 -5.19 -36.62
N LEU A 446 9.49 -5.77 -37.71
CA LEU A 446 9.43 -7.22 -37.95
C LEU A 446 10.28 -8.01 -36.94
N ASP A 447 11.45 -7.49 -36.58
CA ASP A 447 12.30 -8.07 -35.52
C ASP A 447 11.61 -7.96 -34.14
N GLU A 448 11.05 -6.79 -33.81
CA GLU A 448 10.33 -6.57 -32.54
C GLU A 448 9.10 -7.49 -32.37
N HIS A 449 8.40 -7.80 -33.46
CA HIS A 449 7.18 -8.60 -33.44
C HIS A 449 7.41 -10.10 -33.70
N GLY A 450 8.67 -10.56 -33.66
CA GLY A 450 9.04 -11.97 -33.82
C GLY A 450 8.74 -12.54 -35.21
N CYS A 451 8.60 -11.67 -36.21
CA CYS A 451 8.37 -12.04 -37.61
C CYS A 451 9.69 -12.43 -38.31
N ARG A 452 10.81 -12.35 -37.59
CA ARG A 452 12.16 -12.77 -37.99
C ARG A 452 12.82 -13.58 -36.86
N ASP A 453 13.33 -14.77 -37.20
CA ASP A 453 14.21 -15.58 -36.35
C ASP A 453 15.21 -16.27 -37.30
N ASP A 454 16.51 -16.03 -37.07
CA ASP A 454 17.60 -16.54 -37.92
C ASP A 454 18.16 -17.89 -37.42
N ARG A 455 17.64 -18.41 -36.32
CA ARG A 455 18.01 -19.75 -35.82
C ARG A 455 17.46 -20.84 -36.76
N PRO A 456 18.17 -21.97 -36.91
CA PRO A 456 17.65 -23.09 -37.68
C PRO A 456 16.39 -23.67 -37.02
N THR A 457 15.44 -24.07 -37.85
CA THR A 457 14.25 -24.81 -37.41
C THR A 457 14.67 -26.14 -36.82
N LEU A 458 14.03 -26.52 -35.72
CA LEU A 458 14.27 -27.82 -35.09
C LEU A 458 13.42 -28.90 -35.77
N SER A 459 14.08 -30.01 -36.12
CA SER A 459 13.40 -31.26 -36.51
C SER A 459 12.66 -31.86 -35.32
N LEU A 460 11.75 -32.81 -35.56
CA LEU A 460 11.04 -33.50 -34.48
C LEU A 460 12.00 -34.21 -33.51
N ASP A 461 13.08 -34.79 -34.01
CA ASP A 461 14.12 -35.40 -33.17
C ASP A 461 14.90 -34.34 -32.36
N GLY A 462 15.15 -33.17 -32.96
CA GLY A 462 15.71 -32.03 -32.25
C GLY A 462 14.79 -31.55 -31.13
N LEU A 463 13.50 -31.40 -31.37
CA LEU A 463 12.50 -31.04 -30.36
C LEU A 463 12.44 -32.08 -29.24
N ARG A 464 12.40 -33.38 -29.58
CA ARG A 464 12.43 -34.48 -28.62
C ARG A 464 13.66 -34.37 -27.70
N ALA A 465 14.86 -34.18 -28.25
CA ALA A 465 16.09 -34.06 -27.46
C ALA A 465 16.03 -32.88 -26.47
N HIS A 466 15.56 -31.71 -26.91
CA HIS A 466 15.42 -30.54 -26.04
C HIS A 466 14.38 -30.74 -24.94
N LEU A 467 13.24 -31.35 -25.26
CA LEU A 467 12.19 -31.64 -24.27
C LEU A 467 12.68 -32.64 -23.22
N HIS A 468 13.35 -33.73 -23.61
CA HIS A 468 13.92 -34.68 -22.64
C HIS A 468 15.00 -34.02 -21.77
N ALA A 469 15.87 -33.19 -22.35
CA ALA A 469 16.89 -32.47 -21.59
C ALA A 469 16.26 -31.52 -20.56
N ARG A 470 15.22 -30.77 -20.95
CA ARG A 470 14.49 -29.88 -20.04
C ARG A 470 13.70 -30.65 -18.97
N ALA A 471 13.12 -31.79 -19.35
CA ALA A 471 12.33 -32.63 -18.45
C ALA A 471 13.16 -33.40 -17.42
N ALA A 472 14.47 -33.57 -17.64
CA ALA A 472 15.34 -34.41 -16.81
C ALA A 472 15.22 -34.10 -15.31
N GLY A 473 15.24 -32.82 -14.91
CA GLY A 473 15.06 -32.43 -13.51
C GLY A 473 13.69 -32.82 -12.95
N TYR A 474 12.61 -32.54 -13.69
CA TYR A 474 11.25 -32.87 -13.25
C TYR A 474 10.97 -34.39 -13.21
N LEU A 475 11.64 -35.18 -14.04
CA LEU A 475 11.56 -36.64 -14.03
C LEU A 475 12.24 -37.23 -12.79
N VAL A 476 13.42 -36.71 -12.43
CA VAL A 476 14.14 -37.12 -11.21
C VAL A 476 13.34 -36.75 -9.96
N ASP A 477 12.74 -35.56 -9.94
CA ASP A 477 11.92 -35.09 -8.82
C ASP A 477 10.52 -35.73 -8.77
N GLY A 478 10.18 -36.60 -9.74
CA GLY A 478 8.89 -37.29 -9.81
C GLY A 478 7.69 -36.39 -10.17
N ARG A 479 7.92 -35.12 -10.51
CA ARG A 479 6.88 -34.16 -10.91
C ARG A 479 6.29 -34.50 -12.28
N LEU A 480 7.12 -35.01 -13.19
CA LEU A 480 6.72 -35.51 -14.51
C LEU A 480 6.97 -37.01 -14.64
N ARG A 481 6.24 -37.64 -15.55
CA ARG A 481 6.41 -39.03 -16.00
C ARG A 481 6.94 -39.02 -17.43
N LEU A 482 7.60 -40.09 -17.85
CA LEU A 482 8.11 -40.21 -19.22
C LEU A 482 6.99 -40.05 -20.27
N ALA A 483 5.82 -40.62 -20.00
CA ALA A 483 4.62 -40.48 -20.83
C ALA A 483 4.17 -39.02 -21.00
N ASP A 484 4.44 -38.13 -20.04
CA ASP A 484 4.11 -36.71 -20.15
C ASP A 484 4.97 -36.04 -21.24
N VAL A 485 6.25 -36.42 -21.33
CA VAL A 485 7.18 -35.93 -22.35
C VAL A 485 6.83 -36.49 -23.73
N ASP A 486 6.48 -37.77 -23.80
CA ASP A 486 6.06 -38.41 -25.05
C ASP A 486 4.77 -37.77 -25.61
N ASN A 487 3.82 -37.45 -24.73
CA ASN A 487 2.60 -36.74 -25.10
C ASN A 487 2.90 -35.33 -25.64
N LEU A 488 3.84 -34.60 -25.05
CA LEU A 488 4.27 -33.29 -25.55
C LEU A 488 4.93 -33.39 -26.93
N VAL A 489 5.74 -34.43 -27.17
CA VAL A 489 6.32 -34.69 -28.50
C VAL A 489 5.23 -35.00 -29.53
N ALA A 490 4.21 -35.79 -29.15
CA ALA A 490 3.07 -36.08 -30.03
C ALA A 490 2.25 -34.81 -30.34
N GLN A 491 2.04 -33.94 -29.35
CA GLN A 491 1.41 -32.63 -29.55
C GLN A 491 2.25 -31.75 -30.48
N ALA A 492 3.58 -31.74 -30.32
CA ALA A 492 4.48 -31.02 -31.22
C ALA A 492 4.32 -31.48 -32.67
N ALA A 493 4.27 -32.80 -32.90
CA ALA A 493 4.05 -33.35 -34.23
C ALA A 493 2.70 -32.92 -34.84
N GLY A 494 1.64 -32.90 -34.04
CA GLY A 494 0.33 -32.40 -34.45
C GLY A 494 0.33 -30.92 -34.83
N CYS A 495 0.97 -30.06 -34.02
CA CYS A 495 1.12 -28.63 -34.30
C CYS A 495 1.93 -28.40 -35.58
N LEU A 496 3.01 -29.16 -35.81
CA LEU A 496 3.83 -29.06 -37.02
C LEU A 496 3.04 -29.43 -38.28
N ALA A 497 2.27 -30.52 -38.24
CA ALA A 497 1.41 -30.92 -39.35
C ALA A 497 0.34 -29.86 -39.66
N GLY A 498 -0.21 -29.19 -38.64
CA GLY A 498 -1.14 -28.08 -38.82
C GLY A 498 -0.50 -26.85 -39.48
N LEU A 499 0.71 -26.48 -39.04
CA LEU A 499 1.46 -25.36 -39.61
C LEU A 499 1.88 -25.59 -41.08
N GLU A 500 2.15 -26.84 -41.46
CA GLU A 500 2.47 -27.22 -42.84
C GLU A 500 1.22 -27.26 -43.74
N ALA A 501 0.06 -27.63 -43.20
CA ALA A 501 -1.21 -27.65 -43.94
C ALA A 501 -1.74 -26.24 -44.27
N ASP A 502 -1.42 -25.24 -43.44
CA ASP A 502 -1.80 -23.83 -43.62
C ASP A 502 -0.80 -23.04 -44.52
N ALA A 503 0.23 -23.70 -45.07
CA ALA A 503 1.06 -23.12 -46.11
C ALA A 503 0.27 -23.03 -47.44
N PRO A 504 0.18 -21.85 -48.09
CA PRO A 504 -0.35 -21.82 -49.44
C PRO A 504 0.51 -22.76 -50.28
N ARG A 505 -0.12 -23.75 -50.92
CA ARG A 505 0.52 -24.59 -51.93
C ARG A 505 1.07 -23.63 -52.99
N GLY A 506 2.37 -23.39 -52.95
CA GLY A 506 3.05 -22.72 -54.03
C GLY A 506 2.74 -23.49 -55.31
N THR A 507 2.06 -22.84 -56.24
CA THR A 507 2.06 -23.26 -57.64
C THR A 507 3.51 -23.32 -58.10
N GLU A 508 3.97 -24.52 -58.44
CA GLU A 508 5.11 -24.71 -59.35
C GLU A 508 4.93 -23.92 -60.65
#